data_AF-A0A417Z3G6-F1
#
_entry.id   AF-A0A417Z3G6-F1
#
_cell.length_a   1.000
_cell.length_b   1.000
_cell.length_c   1.000
_cell.angle_alpha   90.00
_cell.angle_beta   90.00
_cell.angle_gamma   90.00
#
_symmetry.space_group_name_H-M   'P 1'
#
loop_
_entity.id
_entity.type
_entity.pdbx_description
1 polymer ?
#
loop_
_entity_poly.entity_id
_entity_poly.type
_entity_poly.pdbx_seq_one_letter_code
_entity_poly.pdbx_strand_id
1 'polypeptide(L)'
;MDDPIAHAPGYSFPSGHAFNVAMMLTTSLIMLWPLVRERALALRALLVAGAAVIAVLTALDRVFIGVHYPSDVTAGVLLGCGLSVASFLGFSHRPRATKEPV
;
A
#
# COMPACT_ATOMS: atom_id res chain seq x y z
N MET A 1 25.18 -0.97 24.65
CA MET A 1 25.85 -0.05 23.69
C MET A 1 25.05 -0.24 22.43
N ASP A 2 23.84 0.31 22.47
CA ASP A 2 22.73 -0.01 21.57
C ASP A 2 22.43 1.27 20.79
N ASP A 3 23.42 1.72 20.01
CA ASP A 3 23.27 2.86 19.13
C ASP A 3 22.56 2.41 17.85
N PRO A 4 21.41 2.99 17.50
CA PRO A 4 20.78 2.79 16.20
C PRO A 4 21.70 3.33 15.10
N ILE A 5 22.08 2.45 14.17
CA ILE A 5 23.01 2.69 13.04
C ILE A 5 22.52 3.72 11.99
N ALA A 6 21.36 4.34 12.16
CA ALA A 6 20.83 5.31 11.20
C ALA A 6 20.07 6.45 11.90
N HIS A 7 20.75 7.57 12.12
CA HIS A 7 20.09 8.85 12.33
C HIS A 7 19.62 9.41 10.99
N ALA A 8 18.39 9.05 10.58
CA ALA A 8 17.70 9.78 9.51
C ALA A 8 17.16 11.10 10.08
N PRO A 9 17.55 12.28 9.56
CA PRO A 9 17.00 13.55 10.00
C PRO A 9 15.61 13.72 9.39
N GLY A 10 14.59 13.21 10.08
CA GLY A 10 13.19 13.33 9.68
C GLY A 10 12.28 12.54 10.62
N TYR A 11 11.08 13.07 10.90
CA TYR A 11 10.11 12.42 11.77
C TYR A 11 9.89 10.97 11.34
N SER A 12 10.16 10.01 12.22
CA SER A 12 10.01 8.56 12.00
C SER A 12 8.56 8.10 11.82
N PHE A 13 7.61 9.05 11.81
CA PHE A 13 6.19 8.80 11.80
C PHE A 13 5.49 9.54 10.65
N PRO A 14 4.69 8.87 9.81
CA PRO A 14 4.57 7.40 9.66
C PRO A 14 5.78 6.79 8.93
N SER A 15 5.93 5.46 8.94
CA SER A 15 7.01 4.80 8.18
C SER A 15 6.80 4.99 6.67
N GLY A 16 7.64 5.82 6.03
CA GLY A 16 7.57 6.09 4.60
C GLY A 16 7.74 4.83 3.73
N HIS A 17 8.50 3.85 4.20
CA HIS A 17 8.67 2.58 3.49
C HIS A 17 7.41 1.71 3.55
N ALA A 18 6.79 1.59 4.74
CA ALA A 18 5.52 0.88 4.88
C ALA A 18 4.40 1.57 4.09
N PHE A 19 4.37 2.90 4.09
CA PHE A 19 3.44 3.71 3.29
C PHE A 19 3.60 3.46 1.79
N ASN A 20 4.82 3.56 1.25
CA ASN A 20 5.08 3.36 -0.18
C ASN A 20 4.75 1.93 -0.64
N VAL A 21 5.10 0.92 0.16
CA VAL A 21 4.77 -0.49 -0.13
C VAL A 21 3.25 -0.69 -0.15
N ALA A 22 2.52 -0.15 0.84
CA ALA A 22 1.07 -0.25 0.88
C ALA A 22 0.38 0.47 -0.29
N MET A 23 0.85 1.68 -0.65
CA MET A 23 0.35 2.40 -1.84
C MET A 23 0.59 1.61 -3.12
N MET A 24 1.80 1.07 -3.32
CA MET A 24 2.15 0.30 -4.51
C MET A 24 1.27 -0.93 -4.64
N LEU A 25 1.22 -1.77 -3.60
CA LEU A 25 0.44 -3.02 -3.61
C LEU A 25 -1.05 -2.75 -3.84
N THR A 26 -1.62 -1.76 -3.15
CA THR A 26 -3.05 -1.42 -3.28
C THR A 26 -3.36 -0.90 -4.68
N THR A 27 -2.53 -0.01 -5.22
CA THR A 27 -2.72 0.54 -6.57
C THR A 27 -2.59 -0.55 -7.64
N SER A 28 -1.58 -1.42 -7.54
CA SER A 28 -1.40 -2.54 -8.46
C SER A 28 -2.58 -3.51 -8.39
N LEU A 29 -3.08 -3.84 -7.19
CA LEU A 29 -4.26 -4.70 -7.04
C LEU A 29 -5.47 -4.08 -7.72
N ILE A 30 -5.75 -2.79 -7.51
CA ILE A 30 -6.87 -2.08 -8.14
C ILE A 30 -6.75 -2.10 -9.68
N MET A 31 -5.56 -1.79 -10.23
CA MET A 31 -5.35 -1.73 -11.68
C MET A 31 -5.40 -3.10 -12.35
N LEU A 32 -4.89 -4.15 -11.68
CA LEU A 32 -4.86 -5.51 -12.22
C LEU A 32 -6.18 -6.26 -11.98
N TRP A 33 -7.01 -5.81 -11.03
CA TRP A 33 -8.27 -6.48 -10.67
C TRP A 33 -9.17 -6.81 -11.87
N PRO A 34 -9.41 -5.91 -12.85
CA PRO A 34 -10.25 -6.21 -14.00
C PRO A 34 -9.73 -7.36 -14.87
N LEU A 35 -8.40 -7.53 -14.96
CA LEU A 35 -7.78 -8.59 -15.77
C LEU A 35 -7.92 -9.97 -15.12
N VAL A 36 -8.05 -10.01 -13.79
CA VAL A 36 -8.17 -11.24 -13.01
C VAL A 36 -9.60 -11.53 -12.52
N ARG A 37 -10.53 -10.59 -12.72
CA ARG A 37 -11.93 -10.70 -12.27
C ARG A 37 -12.71 -11.85 -12.88
N GLU A 38 -12.37 -12.27 -14.09
CA GLU A 38 -12.99 -13.43 -14.76
C GLU A 38 -12.12 -14.71 -14.62
N ARG A 39 -10.98 -14.62 -13.94
CA ARG A 39 -10.04 -15.74 -13.74
C ARG A 39 -10.39 -16.52 -12.46
N ALA A 40 -9.77 -17.69 -12.28
CA ALA A 40 -10.01 -18.57 -11.14
C ALA A 40 -9.86 -17.85 -9.78
N LEU A 41 -10.75 -18.18 -8.83
CA LEU A 41 -10.74 -17.63 -7.47
C LEU A 41 -9.38 -17.80 -6.78
N ALA A 42 -8.69 -18.93 -7.05
CA ALA A 42 -7.36 -19.22 -6.53
C ALA A 42 -6.32 -18.15 -6.91
N LEU A 43 -6.38 -17.61 -8.13
CA LEU A 43 -5.44 -16.58 -8.57
C LEU A 43 -5.65 -15.27 -7.81
N ARG A 44 -6.90 -14.91 -7.54
CA ARG A 44 -7.25 -13.70 -6.77
C ARG A 44 -6.81 -13.85 -5.32
N ALA A 45 -7.07 -15.02 -4.72
CA ALA A 45 -6.61 -15.34 -3.38
C ALA A 45 -5.08 -15.28 -3.27
N LEU A 46 -4.36 -15.81 -4.27
CA LEU A 46 -2.89 -15.75 -4.33
C LEU A 46 -2.38 -14.31 -4.38
N LEU A 47 -2.99 -13.44 -5.20
CA LEU A 47 -2.57 -12.03 -5.31
C LEU A 47 -2.78 -11.26 -4.00
N VAL A 48 -3.93 -11.46 -3.35
CA VAL A 48 -4.24 -10.82 -2.06
C VAL A 48 -3.32 -11.36 -0.97
N ALA A 49 -3.13 -12.69 -0.90
CA ALA A 49 -2.25 -13.32 0.06
C ALA A 49 -0.80 -12.86 -0.13
N GLY A 50 -0.32 -12.77 -1.38
CA GLY A 50 1.02 -12.29 -1.70
C GLY A 50 1.24 -10.84 -1.23
N ALA A 51 0.27 -9.95 -1.49
CA ALA A 51 0.33 -8.58 -1.00
C ALA A 51 0.37 -8.50 0.53
N ALA A 52 -0.44 -9.32 1.22
CA ALA A 52 -0.44 -9.40 2.68
C ALA A 52 0.91 -9.90 3.22
N VAL A 53 1.50 -10.93 2.61
CA VAL A 53 2.82 -11.45 3.00
C VAL A 53 3.89 -10.37 2.85
N ILE A 54 3.91 -9.63 1.73
CA ILE A 54 4.88 -8.55 1.51
C ILE A 54 4.71 -7.45 2.57
N ALA A 55 3.47 -7.08 2.91
CA ALA A 55 3.20 -6.10 3.96
C ALA A 55 3.70 -6.57 5.33
N VAL A 56 3.46 -7.84 5.69
CA VAL A 56 3.94 -8.43 6.94
C VAL A 56 5.46 -8.51 6.97
N LEU A 57 6.11 -8.96 5.89
CA LEU A 57 7.57 -9.00 5.82
C LEU A 57 8.19 -7.61 5.96
N THR A 58 7.58 -6.60 5.34
CA THR A 58 8.00 -5.19 5.50
C THR A 58 7.81 -4.71 6.94
N ALA A 59 6.72 -5.12 7.60
CA ALA A 59 6.49 -4.80 9.01
C ALA A 59 7.55 -5.43 9.92
N LEU A 60 7.86 -6.70 9.70
CA LEU A 60 8.87 -7.43 10.44
C LEU A 60 10.25 -6.80 10.24
N ASP A 61 10.66 -6.52 9.01
CA ASP A 61 11.94 -5.84 8.71
C ASP A 61 12.12 -4.54 9.51
N ARG A 62 11.06 -3.72 9.58
CA ARG A 62 11.09 -2.42 10.26
C ARG A 62 11.10 -2.51 11.78
N VAL A 63 10.45 -3.53 12.34
CA VAL A 63 10.47 -3.82 13.78
C VAL A 63 11.80 -4.47 14.19
N PHE A 64 12.33 -5.40 13.39
CA PHE A 64 13.59 -6.09 13.66
C PHE A 64 14.81 -5.16 13.62
N ILE A 65 14.82 -4.15 12.74
CA ILE A 65 15.88 -3.13 12.70
C ILE A 65 15.78 -2.14 13.89
N GLY A 66 14.71 -2.21 14.70
CA GLY A 66 14.54 -1.42 15.93
C GLY A 66 14.24 0.06 15.71
N VAL A 67 14.01 0.47 14.47
CA VAL A 67 13.83 1.88 14.07
C VAL A 67 12.39 2.36 14.11
N HIS A 68 11.40 1.44 14.18
CA HIS A 68 9.99 1.78 14.18
C HIS A 68 9.19 0.91 15.13
N TYR A 69 8.22 1.51 15.80
CA TYR A 69 7.22 0.76 16.56
C TYR A 69 6.22 0.09 15.60
N PRO A 70 5.60 -1.04 15.98
CA PRO A 70 4.55 -1.67 15.19
C PRO A 70 3.39 -0.71 14.82
N SER A 71 3.15 0.31 15.65
CA SER A 71 2.21 1.40 15.39
C SER A 71 2.56 2.22 14.14
N ASP A 72 3.84 2.47 13.88
CA ASP A 72 4.31 3.35 12.81
C ASP A 72 4.15 2.68 11.44
N VAL A 73 4.34 1.36 11.42
CA VAL A 73 4.09 0.52 10.26
C VAL A 73 2.59 0.41 10.00
N THR A 74 1.79 0.16 11.04
CA THR A 74 0.33 0.04 10.90
C THR A 74 -0.28 1.33 10.37
N ALA A 75 0.15 2.49 10.89
CA ALA A 75 -0.26 3.80 10.39
C ALA A 75 0.14 4.02 8.92
N GLY A 76 1.38 3.65 8.54
CA GLY A 76 1.84 3.72 7.15
C GLY A 76 1.01 2.86 6.20
N VAL A 77 0.70 1.62 6.58
CA VAL A 77 -0.13 0.71 5.78
C VAL A 77 -1.54 1.26 5.60
N LEU A 78 -2.18 1.69 6.70
CA LEU A 78 -3.53 2.25 6.66
C LEU A 78 -3.61 3.50 5.79
N LEU A 79 -2.64 4.42 5.92
CA LEU A 79 -2.57 5.63 5.11
C LEU A 79 -2.34 5.31 3.62
N GLY A 80 -1.43 4.39 3.31
CA GLY A 80 -1.15 4.01 1.93
C GLY A 80 -2.35 3.36 1.24
N CYS A 81 -2.98 2.39 1.89
CA CYS A 81 -4.21 1.76 1.39
C CYS A 81 -5.35 2.78 1.26
N GLY A 82 -5.56 3.60 2.29
CA GLY A 82 -6.63 4.58 2.34
C GLY A 82 -6.54 5.63 1.24
N LEU A 83 -5.35 6.22 1.02
CA LEU A 83 -5.14 7.22 -0.03
C LEU A 83 -5.28 6.62 -1.44
N SER A 84 -4.77 5.42 -1.67
CA SER A 84 -4.94 4.73 -2.97
C SER A 84 -6.41 4.46 -3.28
N VAL A 85 -7.17 3.95 -2.31
CA VAL A 85 -8.61 3.69 -2.49
C VAL A 85 -9.40 4.99 -2.68
N ALA A 86 -9.14 6.01 -1.86
CA ALA A 86 -9.80 7.30 -1.98
C ALA A 86 -9.54 7.96 -3.35
N SER A 87 -8.29 7.87 -3.84
CA SER A 87 -7.91 8.38 -5.16
C SER A 87 -8.62 7.64 -6.28
N PHE A 88 -8.72 6.31 -6.19
CA PHE A 88 -9.44 5.49 -7.16
C PHE A 88 -10.94 5.80 -7.20
N LEU A 89 -11.58 5.93 -6.02
CA LEU A 89 -12.99 6.31 -5.93
C LEU A 89 -13.21 7.72 -6.49
N GLY A 90 -12.38 8.69 -6.12
CA GLY A 90 -12.46 10.06 -6.65
C GLY A 90 -12.30 10.11 -8.17
N PHE A 91 -11.40 9.31 -8.74
CA PHE A 91 -11.26 9.17 -10.19
C PHE A 91 -12.50 8.53 -10.83
N SER A 92 -13.01 7.45 -10.24
CA SER A 92 -14.15 6.69 -10.76
C SER A 92 -15.46 7.49 -10.71
N HIS A 93 -15.60 8.42 -9.77
CA HIS A 93 -16.76 9.29 -9.63
C HIS A 93 -16.70 10.56 -10.50
N ARG A 94 -15.62 10.80 -11.27
CA ARG A 94 -15.61 11.96 -12.18
C ARG A 94 -16.62 11.76 -13.30
N PRO A 95 -17.57 12.70 -13.50
CA PRO A 95 -18.49 12.64 -14.63
C PRO A 95 -17.67 12.63 -15.91
N ARG A 96 -17.87 11.60 -16.74
CA ARG A 96 -17.23 11.52 -18.06
C ARG A 96 -17.69 12.73 -18.84
N ALA A 97 -16.77 13.62 -19.19
CA ALA A 97 -17.05 14.71 -20.11
C ALA A 97 -17.61 14.08 -21.39
N THR A 98 -18.89 14.33 -21.66
CA THR A 98 -19.55 13.91 -22.89
C THR A 98 -18.80 14.57 -24.03
N LYS A 99 -18.10 13.78 -24.83
CA LYS A 99 -17.59 14.26 -26.11
C LYS A 99 -18.81 14.67 -26.93
N GLU A 100 -18.97 15.96 -27.18
CA GLU A 100 -20.01 16.41 -28.11
C GLU A 100 -19.69 15.84 -29.50
N PRO A 101 -20.68 15.29 -30.20
CA PRO A 101 -20.50 14.84 -31.57
C PRO A 101 -20.23 16.07 -32.46
N VAL A 102 -19.08 16.05 -33.14
CA VAL A 102 -18.74 16.97 -34.24
C VAL A 102 -19.49 16.55 -35.49
#